data_AF-A0A259DPE3-F1
#
_entry.id   AF-A0A259DPE3-F1
#
_cell.length_a   1.000
_cell.length_b   1.000
_cell.length_c   1.000
_cell.angle_alpha   90.00
_cell.angle_beta   90.00
_cell.angle_gamma   90.00
#
_symmetry.space_group_name_H-M   'P 1'
#
loop_
_entity.id
_entity.type
_entity.pdbx_description
1 polymer ?
#
loop_
_entity_poly.entity_id
_entity_poly.type
_entity_poly.pdbx_seq_one_letter_code
_entity_poly.pdbx_strand_id
1 'polypeptide(L)'
;IDPATGLQDFHGRRVAFALGLEGAQVKSCVAIIRNLYRMFTDKDMDMLEINPFCVLKDGSLKLLDAKMAFDGNAMYRHADIAALRDETEEDPKELAASKFDLNYIALDGEIGCMVNGAGLAMATMDIIKLYGAEPANFLDVGGGATKEKVTEAFKIITSDPQVKGILVNIFGGIMRCDIIAEGVIAAVKEVGLKVPLVVRLEGTNVELGKDIIRKSGLNVIAADDLKDGAEKIVKAVRG
;
A
#
# COMPACT_ATOMS: atom_id res chain seq x y z
N ILE A 1 -17.74 -22.55 1.00
CA ILE A 1 -17.24 -23.72 0.25
C ILE A 1 -16.02 -24.18 1.01
N ASP A 2 -15.94 -25.46 1.36
CA ASP A 2 -14.80 -25.98 2.11
C ASP A 2 -13.63 -26.24 1.15
N PRO A 3 -12.39 -25.78 1.44
CA PRO A 3 -11.26 -25.94 0.53
C PRO A 3 -10.89 -27.41 0.23
N ALA A 4 -11.14 -28.34 1.16
CA ALA A 4 -10.78 -29.74 0.98
C ALA A 4 -11.75 -30.47 0.04
N THR A 5 -13.02 -30.08 0.07
CA THR A 5 -14.09 -30.72 -0.73
C THR A 5 -14.47 -29.92 -1.97
N GLY A 6 -14.09 -28.66 -2.06
CA GLY A 6 -14.34 -27.77 -3.19
C GLY A 6 -15.82 -27.50 -3.47
N LEU A 7 -16.09 -26.87 -4.60
CA LEU A 7 -17.46 -26.58 -5.03
C LEU A 7 -18.18 -27.86 -5.47
N GLN A 8 -19.18 -28.25 -4.70
CA GLN A 8 -20.19 -29.25 -5.07
C GLN A 8 -21.42 -28.65 -5.77
N ASP A 9 -22.09 -29.40 -6.63
CA ASP A 9 -23.24 -28.95 -7.43
C ASP A 9 -24.42 -28.43 -6.58
N PHE A 10 -24.57 -28.91 -5.35
CA PHE A 10 -25.63 -28.43 -4.46
C PHE A 10 -25.41 -26.96 -4.06
N HIS A 11 -24.16 -26.46 -4.03
CA HIS A 11 -23.89 -25.04 -3.81
C HIS A 11 -24.44 -24.20 -4.96
N GLY A 12 -24.17 -24.60 -6.21
CA GLY A 12 -24.71 -23.91 -7.39
C GLY A 12 -26.24 -23.93 -7.43
N ARG A 13 -26.88 -25.03 -7.02
CA ARG A 13 -28.35 -25.10 -6.91
C ARG A 13 -28.89 -24.14 -5.85
N ARG A 14 -28.24 -24.05 -4.69
CA ARG A 14 -28.61 -23.10 -3.64
C ARG A 14 -28.54 -21.65 -4.12
N VAL A 15 -27.49 -21.29 -4.87
CA VAL A 15 -27.37 -19.96 -5.50
C VAL A 15 -28.51 -19.74 -6.50
N ALA A 16 -28.75 -20.68 -7.40
CA ALA A 16 -29.81 -20.55 -8.40
C ALA A 16 -31.19 -20.32 -7.76
N PHE A 17 -31.54 -21.09 -6.72
CA PHE A 17 -32.80 -20.91 -6.01
C PHE A 17 -32.87 -19.60 -5.23
N ALA A 18 -31.77 -19.13 -4.64
CA ALA A 18 -31.72 -17.84 -3.97
C ALA A 18 -31.91 -16.66 -4.94
N LEU A 19 -31.50 -16.82 -6.20
CA LEU A 19 -31.71 -15.85 -7.28
C LEU A 19 -33.09 -15.98 -7.95
N GLY A 20 -33.95 -16.90 -7.50
CA GLY A 20 -35.27 -17.13 -8.10
C GLY A 20 -35.23 -17.76 -9.50
N LEU A 21 -34.16 -18.49 -9.84
CA LEU A 21 -34.03 -19.15 -11.13
C LEU A 21 -34.82 -20.46 -11.17
N GLU A 22 -35.40 -20.76 -12.33
CA GLU A 22 -36.32 -21.90 -12.50
C GLU A 22 -35.97 -22.78 -13.72
N GLY A 23 -36.46 -24.02 -13.71
CA GLY A 23 -36.35 -24.94 -14.84
C GLY A 23 -34.92 -25.11 -15.37
N ALA A 24 -34.72 -24.84 -16.66
CA ALA A 24 -33.42 -24.97 -17.32
C ALA A 24 -32.37 -23.98 -16.80
N GLN A 25 -32.79 -22.83 -16.22
CA GLN A 25 -31.88 -21.82 -15.69
C GLN A 25 -31.09 -22.36 -14.51
N VAL A 26 -31.69 -23.21 -13.67
CA VAL A 26 -30.99 -23.81 -12.52
C VAL A 26 -29.78 -24.61 -12.99
N LYS A 27 -29.95 -25.44 -14.03
CA LYS A 27 -28.86 -26.24 -14.60
C LYS A 27 -27.76 -25.35 -15.19
N SER A 28 -28.13 -24.30 -15.91
CA SER A 28 -27.19 -23.32 -16.47
C SER A 28 -26.43 -22.57 -15.38
N CYS A 29 -27.11 -22.13 -14.32
CA CYS A 29 -26.50 -21.44 -13.19
C CYS A 29 -25.50 -22.33 -12.47
N VAL A 30 -25.82 -23.61 -12.22
CA VAL A 30 -24.88 -24.57 -11.63
C VAL A 30 -23.60 -24.69 -12.46
N ALA A 31 -23.72 -24.77 -13.79
CA ALA A 31 -22.57 -24.85 -14.69
C ALA A 31 -21.73 -23.56 -14.68
N ILE A 32 -22.39 -22.39 -14.68
CA ILE A 32 -21.73 -21.08 -14.59
C ILE A 32 -20.95 -20.98 -13.28
N ILE A 33 -21.59 -21.24 -12.14
CA ILE A 33 -20.95 -21.16 -10.82
C ILE A 33 -19.74 -22.11 -10.74
N ARG A 34 -19.81 -23.29 -11.35
CA ARG A 34 -18.67 -24.21 -11.43
C ARG A 34 -17.48 -23.59 -12.18
N ASN A 35 -17.75 -22.98 -13.33
CA ASN A 35 -16.70 -22.34 -14.12
C ASN A 35 -16.12 -21.11 -13.41
N LEU A 36 -16.96 -20.29 -12.78
CA LEU A 36 -16.52 -19.11 -12.03
C LEU A 36 -15.66 -19.51 -10.82
N TYR A 37 -16.09 -20.53 -10.05
CA TYR A 37 -15.29 -21.04 -8.93
C TYR A 37 -13.94 -21.59 -9.39
N ARG A 38 -13.93 -22.41 -10.45
CA ARG A 38 -12.68 -22.92 -11.02
C ARG A 38 -11.78 -21.77 -11.47
N MET A 39 -12.32 -20.77 -12.16
CA MET A 39 -11.55 -19.61 -12.60
C MET A 39 -10.95 -18.84 -11.41
N PHE A 40 -11.75 -18.64 -10.36
CA PHE A 40 -11.34 -17.97 -9.13
C PHE A 40 -10.16 -18.68 -8.47
N THR A 41 -10.23 -20.02 -8.33
CA THR A 41 -9.18 -20.80 -7.68
C THR A 41 -7.95 -21.00 -8.57
N ASP A 42 -8.14 -21.27 -9.86
CA ASP A 42 -7.05 -21.62 -10.77
C ASP A 42 -6.19 -20.38 -11.12
N LYS A 43 -6.74 -19.18 -10.97
CA LYS A 43 -6.07 -17.91 -11.28
C LYS A 43 -5.71 -17.08 -10.05
N ASP A 44 -5.85 -17.64 -8.85
CA ASP A 44 -5.60 -16.96 -7.58
C ASP A 44 -6.26 -15.57 -7.53
N MET A 45 -7.57 -15.54 -7.75
CA MET A 45 -8.33 -14.31 -7.68
C MET A 45 -8.59 -13.93 -6.22
N ASP A 46 -8.45 -12.64 -5.89
CA ASP A 46 -8.95 -12.07 -4.64
C ASP A 46 -10.46 -11.81 -4.74
N MET A 47 -10.92 -11.44 -5.94
CA MET A 47 -12.32 -11.10 -6.19
C MET A 47 -12.72 -11.44 -7.62
N LEU A 48 -13.93 -11.99 -7.76
CA LEU A 48 -14.64 -12.15 -9.03
C LEU A 48 -16.08 -11.71 -8.83
N GLU A 49 -16.41 -10.54 -9.36
CA GLU A 49 -17.76 -9.98 -9.32
C GLU A 49 -18.37 -10.01 -10.72
N ILE A 50 -19.57 -10.57 -10.84
CA ILE A 50 -20.38 -10.50 -12.05
C ILE A 50 -21.56 -9.58 -11.77
N ASN A 51 -21.62 -8.43 -12.43
CA ASN A 51 -22.70 -7.49 -12.23
C ASN A 51 -22.93 -6.62 -13.48
N PRO A 52 -23.97 -6.89 -14.29
CA PRO A 52 -25.13 -7.72 -13.96
C PRO A 52 -25.03 -9.19 -14.44
N PHE A 53 -25.63 -10.09 -13.66
CA PHE A 53 -25.93 -11.47 -14.05
C PHE A 53 -27.39 -11.58 -14.50
N CYS A 54 -27.62 -11.66 -15.80
CA CYS A 54 -28.94 -11.43 -16.40
C CYS A 54 -29.64 -12.71 -16.85
N VAL A 55 -30.97 -12.67 -16.78
CA VAL A 55 -31.87 -13.54 -17.54
C VAL A 55 -32.29 -12.80 -18.81
N LEU A 56 -31.98 -13.36 -19.98
CA LEU A 56 -32.37 -12.80 -21.27
C LEU A 56 -33.84 -13.09 -21.58
N LYS A 57 -34.39 -12.42 -22.59
CA LYS A 57 -35.80 -12.57 -23.01
C LYS A 57 -36.17 -14.00 -23.43
N ASP A 58 -35.19 -14.78 -23.88
CA ASP A 58 -35.35 -16.19 -24.24
C ASP A 58 -35.21 -17.15 -23.03
N GLY A 59 -35.03 -16.60 -21.82
CA GLY A 59 -34.85 -17.34 -20.58
C GLY A 59 -33.42 -17.84 -20.34
N SER A 60 -32.46 -17.58 -21.23
CA SER A 60 -31.05 -17.95 -21.05
C SER A 60 -30.33 -17.02 -20.07
N LEU A 61 -29.25 -17.52 -19.47
CA LEU A 61 -28.43 -16.75 -18.51
C LEU A 61 -27.22 -16.13 -19.20
N LYS A 62 -26.91 -14.87 -18.87
CA LYS A 62 -25.77 -14.14 -19.43
C LYS A 62 -25.03 -13.33 -18.36
N LEU A 63 -23.70 -13.42 -18.37
CA LEU A 63 -22.81 -12.54 -17.62
C LEU A 63 -22.55 -11.32 -18.53
N LEU A 64 -23.08 -10.14 -18.20
CA LEU A 64 -22.92 -8.97 -19.05
C LEU A 64 -21.66 -8.17 -18.75
N ASP A 65 -21.27 -8.11 -17.48
CA ASP A 65 -20.11 -7.36 -17.03
C ASP A 65 -19.45 -8.07 -15.84
N ALA A 66 -18.14 -7.87 -15.69
CA ALA A 66 -17.33 -8.52 -14.67
C ALA A 66 -16.20 -7.61 -14.19
N LYS A 67 -15.98 -7.61 -12.87
CA LYS A 67 -14.80 -7.04 -12.23
C LYS A 67 -14.00 -8.16 -11.56
N MET A 68 -12.71 -8.21 -11.86
CA MET A 68 -11.79 -9.23 -11.35
C MET A 68 -10.61 -8.55 -10.67
N ALA A 69 -10.21 -9.09 -9.52
CA ALA A 69 -8.97 -8.72 -8.84
C ALA A 69 -8.19 -10.01 -8.54
N PHE A 70 -6.86 -9.93 -8.62
CA PHE A 70 -5.97 -11.07 -8.47
C PHE A 70 -5.00 -10.85 -7.32
N ASP A 71 -4.64 -11.93 -6.63
CA ASP A 71 -3.65 -11.89 -5.55
C ASP A 71 -2.28 -11.53 -6.11
N GLY A 72 -1.81 -10.32 -5.80
CA GLY A 72 -0.49 -9.84 -6.20
C GLY A 72 0.66 -10.78 -5.79
N ASN A 73 0.51 -11.49 -4.67
CA ASN A 73 1.52 -12.44 -4.19
C ASN A 73 1.58 -13.73 -5.02
N ALA A 74 0.54 -14.03 -5.81
CA ALA A 74 0.49 -15.20 -6.68
C ALA A 74 0.95 -14.90 -8.11
N MET A 75 1.26 -13.63 -8.45
CA MET A 75 1.58 -13.25 -9.84
C MET A 75 2.81 -13.95 -10.41
N TYR A 76 3.76 -14.38 -9.56
CA TYR A 76 4.96 -15.11 -10.00
C TYR A 76 4.64 -16.42 -10.75
N ARG A 77 3.43 -16.99 -10.56
CA ARG A 77 2.97 -18.22 -11.24
C ARG A 77 1.89 -17.98 -12.30
N HIS A 78 1.54 -16.71 -12.59
CA HIS A 78 0.50 -16.32 -13.56
C HIS A 78 1.02 -15.28 -14.56
N ALA A 79 2.00 -15.67 -15.39
CA ALA A 79 2.58 -14.79 -16.40
C ALA A 79 1.54 -14.28 -17.43
N ASP A 80 0.49 -15.06 -17.69
CA ASP A 80 -0.61 -14.68 -18.57
C ASP A 80 -1.47 -13.54 -17.97
N ILE A 81 -1.67 -13.52 -16.65
CA ILE A 81 -2.37 -12.43 -15.96
C ILE A 81 -1.47 -11.21 -15.80
N ALA A 82 -0.19 -11.40 -15.44
CA ALA A 82 0.76 -10.31 -15.31
C ALA A 82 0.91 -9.50 -16.62
N ALA A 83 0.81 -10.18 -17.78
CA ALA A 83 0.85 -9.53 -19.09
C ALA A 83 -0.37 -8.65 -19.42
N LEU A 84 -1.46 -8.76 -18.65
CA LEU A 84 -2.68 -7.95 -18.80
C LEU A 84 -2.66 -6.68 -17.94
N ARG A 85 -1.61 -6.46 -17.14
CA ARG A 85 -1.49 -5.27 -16.30
C ARG A 85 -1.40 -4.02 -17.16
N ASP A 86 -2.32 -3.08 -16.95
CA ASP A 86 -2.32 -1.77 -17.58
C ASP A 86 -1.81 -0.72 -16.61
N GLU A 87 -0.53 -0.35 -16.75
CA GLU A 87 0.10 0.67 -15.90
C GLU A 87 -0.46 2.09 -16.12
N THR A 88 -1.26 2.31 -17.17
CA THR A 88 -1.82 3.65 -17.45
C THR A 88 -3.02 4.01 -16.56
N GLU A 89 -3.63 3.01 -15.93
CA GLU A 89 -4.72 3.15 -14.96
C GLU A 89 -4.21 3.25 -13.50
N GLU A 90 -2.89 3.18 -13.29
CA GLU A 90 -2.26 3.25 -11.96
C GLU A 90 -1.69 4.65 -11.68
N ASP A 91 -1.58 5.03 -10.40
CA ASP A 91 -0.92 6.28 -10.03
C ASP A 91 0.59 6.21 -10.35
N PRO A 92 1.15 7.19 -11.09
CA PRO A 92 2.56 7.19 -11.48
C PRO A 92 3.55 7.11 -10.30
N LYS A 93 3.18 7.65 -9.13
CA LYS A 93 4.00 7.62 -7.91
C LYS A 93 3.98 6.22 -7.28
N GLU A 94 2.82 5.57 -7.24
CA GLU A 94 2.69 4.18 -6.77
C GLU A 94 3.47 3.23 -7.69
N LEU A 95 3.38 3.43 -9.00
CA LEU A 95 4.17 2.66 -9.97
C LEU A 95 5.68 2.88 -9.77
N ALA A 96 6.12 4.13 -9.59
CA ALA A 96 7.52 4.44 -9.30
C ALA A 96 7.99 3.78 -7.99
N ALA A 97 7.18 3.82 -6.94
CA ALA A 97 7.45 3.18 -5.66
C ALA A 97 7.61 1.66 -5.81
N SER A 98 6.72 1.02 -6.57
CA SER A 98 6.72 -0.43 -6.78
C SER A 98 8.03 -0.95 -7.39
N LYS A 99 8.70 -0.16 -8.25
CA LYS A 99 9.98 -0.51 -8.88
C LYS A 99 11.14 -0.64 -7.88
N PHE A 100 11.01 0.01 -6.72
CA PHE A 100 11.98 -0.03 -5.63
C PHE A 100 11.51 -0.86 -4.44
N ASP A 101 10.43 -1.65 -4.61
CA ASP A 101 9.84 -2.44 -3.54
C ASP A 101 9.52 -1.55 -2.32
N LEU A 102 8.85 -0.42 -2.63
CA LEU A 102 8.28 0.53 -1.69
C LEU A 102 6.76 0.47 -1.81
N ASN A 103 6.06 0.38 -0.68
CA ASN A 103 4.60 0.48 -0.67
C ASN A 103 4.22 1.93 -0.44
N TYR A 104 3.75 2.62 -1.47
CA TYR A 104 3.32 4.02 -1.42
C TYR A 104 1.83 4.10 -1.74
N ILE A 105 1.11 4.97 -1.03
CA ILE A 105 -0.28 5.36 -1.36
C ILE A 105 -0.39 6.86 -1.15
N ALA A 106 -0.87 7.59 -2.16
CA ALA A 106 -1.08 9.02 -2.06
C ALA A 106 -2.32 9.36 -1.21
N LEU A 107 -2.24 10.46 -0.44
CA LEU A 107 -3.35 11.00 0.35
C LEU A 107 -3.43 12.52 0.18
N ASP A 108 -4.58 13.11 0.50
CA ASP A 108 -4.84 14.55 0.34
C ASP A 108 -4.35 15.38 1.55
N GLY A 109 -3.07 15.27 1.88
CA GLY A 109 -2.47 15.95 3.04
C GLY A 109 -1.21 16.75 2.72
N GLU A 110 -0.56 17.25 3.76
CA GLU A 110 0.62 18.13 3.65
C GLU A 110 1.87 17.60 4.35
N ILE A 111 1.75 16.56 5.17
CA ILE A 111 2.90 15.96 5.85
C ILE A 111 3.21 14.59 5.23
N GLY A 112 4.32 14.51 4.52
CA GLY A 112 4.82 13.27 3.97
C GLY A 112 5.31 12.33 5.08
N CYS A 113 5.00 11.05 4.97
CA CYS A 113 5.43 10.03 5.93
C CYS A 113 6.43 9.08 5.26
N MET A 114 7.50 8.72 5.96
CA MET A 114 8.40 7.63 5.57
C MET A 114 8.66 6.74 6.77
N VAL A 115 8.20 5.50 6.71
CA VAL A 115 8.18 4.60 7.87
C VAL A 115 8.61 3.20 7.46
N ASN A 116 9.17 2.42 8.39
CA ASN A 116 9.36 0.99 8.17
C ASN A 116 8.29 0.17 8.92
N GLY A 117 7.56 -0.64 8.16
CA GLY A 117 6.45 -1.47 8.60
C GLY A 117 5.09 -0.79 8.43
N ALA A 118 4.19 -1.44 7.69
CA ALA A 118 2.85 -0.95 7.37
C ALA A 118 2.02 -0.53 8.60
N GLY A 119 2.08 -1.30 9.69
CA GLY A 119 1.36 -0.96 10.93
C GLY A 119 1.87 0.34 11.57
N LEU A 120 3.19 0.54 11.58
CA LEU A 120 3.79 1.77 12.10
C LEU A 120 3.52 2.95 11.15
N ALA A 121 3.47 2.72 9.84
CA ALA A 121 3.13 3.74 8.85
C ALA A 121 1.71 4.27 9.09
N MET A 122 0.73 3.37 9.28
CA MET A 122 -0.64 3.75 9.65
C MET A 122 -0.70 4.52 10.97
N ALA A 123 -0.03 4.03 12.02
CA ALA A 123 0.02 4.74 13.30
C ALA A 123 0.69 6.13 13.21
N THR A 124 1.64 6.29 12.30
CA THR A 124 2.33 7.58 12.06
C THR A 124 1.40 8.57 11.36
N MET A 125 0.60 8.10 10.40
CA MET A 125 -0.45 8.93 9.77
C MET A 125 -1.52 9.34 10.78
N ASP A 126 -1.99 8.39 11.59
CA ASP A 126 -3.00 8.64 12.62
C ASP A 126 -2.54 9.68 13.64
N ILE A 127 -1.28 9.59 14.09
CA ILE A 127 -0.76 10.55 15.07
C ILE A 127 -0.56 11.94 14.44
N ILE A 128 -0.12 12.05 13.18
CA ILE A 128 -0.06 13.34 12.48
C ILE A 128 -1.44 14.01 12.47
N LYS A 129 -2.47 13.23 12.14
CA LYS A 129 -3.87 13.67 12.16
C LYS A 129 -4.35 14.05 13.55
N LEU A 130 -3.97 13.29 14.57
CA LEU A 130 -4.27 13.59 15.97
C LEU A 130 -3.69 14.94 16.42
N TYR A 131 -2.50 15.32 15.93
CA TYR A 131 -1.89 16.62 16.19
C TYR A 131 -2.34 17.73 15.23
N GLY A 132 -3.29 17.43 14.34
CA GLY A 132 -4.08 18.39 13.58
C GLY A 132 -3.58 18.70 12.17
N ALA A 133 -2.59 18.00 11.64
CA ALA A 133 -2.23 18.10 10.22
C ALA A 133 -2.69 16.87 9.45
N GLU A 134 -2.80 16.97 8.12
CA GLU A 134 -3.21 15.82 7.31
C GLU A 134 -1.97 15.11 6.72
N PRO A 135 -1.88 13.78 6.83
CA PRO A 135 -0.80 13.01 6.21
C PRO A 135 -0.96 13.01 4.68
N ALA A 136 0.11 13.30 3.96
CA ALA A 136 0.13 13.40 2.50
C ALA A 136 0.29 12.05 1.80
N ASN A 137 0.77 11.03 2.52
CA ASN A 137 0.94 9.70 1.95
C ASN A 137 1.08 8.65 3.05
N PHE A 138 0.78 7.41 2.67
CA PHE A 138 1.34 6.22 3.30
C PHE A 138 2.64 5.86 2.56
N LEU A 139 3.71 5.55 3.28
CA LEU A 139 4.89 4.93 2.68
C LEU A 139 5.60 4.00 3.67
N ASP A 140 5.68 2.73 3.27
CA ASP A 140 6.45 1.69 3.95
C ASP A 140 7.71 1.33 3.14
N VAL A 141 8.89 1.59 3.72
CA VAL A 141 10.20 1.23 3.13
C VAL A 141 10.62 -0.22 3.39
N GLY A 142 9.83 -0.97 4.16
CA GLY A 142 10.11 -2.33 4.59
C GLY A 142 11.21 -2.43 5.66
N GLY A 143 11.58 -3.66 6.03
CA GLY A 143 12.59 -3.90 7.08
C GLY A 143 14.03 -3.52 6.71
N GLY A 144 14.32 -3.35 5.43
CA GLY A 144 15.64 -3.02 4.90
C GLY A 144 15.68 -1.65 4.21
N ALA A 145 15.87 -0.59 5.00
CA ALA A 145 15.98 0.78 4.48
C ALA A 145 17.40 1.04 3.92
N THR A 146 17.67 0.61 2.70
CA THR A 146 18.93 0.92 2.00
C THR A 146 18.97 2.40 1.60
N LYS A 147 20.17 2.95 1.40
CA LYS A 147 20.34 4.35 0.95
C LYS A 147 19.54 4.63 -0.33
N GLU A 148 19.56 3.71 -1.29
CA GLU A 148 18.83 3.83 -2.56
C GLU A 148 17.31 3.90 -2.34
N LYS A 149 16.75 2.94 -1.59
CA LYS A 149 15.31 2.94 -1.24
C LYS A 149 14.88 4.22 -0.52
N VAL A 150 15.68 4.69 0.44
CA VAL A 150 15.40 5.95 1.17
C VAL A 150 15.46 7.16 0.23
N THR A 151 16.42 7.21 -0.68
CA THR A 151 16.56 8.30 -1.65
C THR A 151 15.39 8.37 -2.60
N GLU A 152 14.97 7.23 -3.16
CA GLU A 152 13.80 7.16 -4.04
C GLU A 152 12.51 7.49 -3.29
N ALA A 153 12.36 7.03 -2.05
CA ALA A 153 11.22 7.40 -1.22
C ALA A 153 11.15 8.93 -1.01
N PHE A 154 12.28 9.61 -0.78
CA PHE A 154 12.30 11.08 -0.72
C PHE A 154 11.93 11.73 -2.05
N LYS A 155 12.41 11.22 -3.19
CA LYS A 155 12.05 11.74 -4.51
C LYS A 155 10.55 11.61 -4.77
N ILE A 156 9.96 10.47 -4.42
CA ILE A 156 8.52 10.22 -4.58
C ILE A 156 7.72 11.19 -3.70
N ILE A 157 8.03 11.27 -2.40
CA ILE A 157 7.33 12.18 -1.48
C ILE A 157 7.44 13.63 -1.93
N THR A 158 8.64 14.08 -2.33
CA THR A 158 8.86 15.48 -2.75
C THR A 158 8.40 15.81 -4.16
N SER A 159 8.03 14.80 -4.96
CA SER A 159 7.36 15.02 -6.24
C SER A 159 5.95 15.60 -6.05
N ASP A 160 5.37 15.42 -4.86
CA ASP A 160 4.07 15.98 -4.53
C ASP A 160 4.19 17.44 -4.04
N PRO A 161 3.64 18.43 -4.77
CA PRO A 161 3.71 19.82 -4.37
C PRO A 161 2.88 20.14 -3.12
N GLN A 162 1.99 19.26 -2.67
CA GLN A 162 1.22 19.43 -1.44
C GLN A 162 2.06 19.19 -0.19
N VAL A 163 3.16 18.45 -0.30
CA VAL A 163 4.04 18.12 0.83
C VAL A 163 4.80 19.37 1.29
N LYS A 164 4.51 19.79 2.52
CA LYS A 164 5.14 20.94 3.21
C LYS A 164 6.09 20.52 4.32
N GLY A 165 6.11 19.26 4.71
CA GLY A 165 7.01 18.70 5.71
C GLY A 165 7.07 17.19 5.61
N ILE A 166 8.15 16.58 6.11
CA ILE A 166 8.32 15.13 6.10
C ILE A 166 8.62 14.62 7.51
N LEU A 167 7.89 13.60 7.93
CA LEU A 167 8.17 12.81 9.14
C LEU A 167 8.74 11.45 8.74
N VAL A 168 10.03 11.25 9.04
CA VAL A 168 10.68 9.93 8.99
C VAL A 168 10.55 9.30 10.37
N ASN A 169 9.92 8.13 10.46
CA ASN A 169 9.80 7.37 11.70
C ASN A 169 10.32 5.95 11.45
N ILE A 170 11.53 5.66 11.92
CA ILE A 170 12.17 4.36 11.71
C ILE A 170 12.45 3.68 13.05
N PHE A 171 11.93 2.46 13.19
CA PHE A 171 12.28 1.56 14.28
C PHE A 171 13.39 0.60 13.81
N GLY A 172 14.61 0.86 14.25
CA GLY A 172 15.81 0.07 14.01
C GLY A 172 15.75 -1.28 14.71
N GLY A 173 15.04 -2.23 14.09
CA GLY A 173 15.01 -3.63 14.50
C GLY A 173 16.35 -4.30 14.24
N ILE A 174 16.54 -4.84 13.02
CA ILE A 174 17.79 -5.50 12.61
C ILE A 174 18.87 -4.47 12.21
N MET A 175 18.45 -3.26 11.79
CA MET A 175 19.33 -2.19 11.35
C MET A 175 19.75 -1.28 12.51
N ARG A 176 20.99 -0.78 12.46
CA ARG A 176 21.49 0.23 13.41
C ARG A 176 21.04 1.63 13.01
N CYS A 177 20.62 2.43 14.00
CA CYS A 177 20.14 3.79 13.80
C CYS A 177 21.19 4.73 13.21
N ASP A 178 22.47 4.52 13.49
CA ASP A 178 23.55 5.34 12.93
C ASP A 178 23.67 5.16 11.40
N ILE A 179 23.57 3.92 10.89
CA ILE A 179 23.59 3.63 9.44
C ILE A 179 22.36 4.25 8.76
N ILE A 180 21.20 4.14 9.40
CA ILE A 180 19.95 4.74 8.90
C ILE A 180 20.08 6.27 8.86
N ALA A 181 20.60 6.88 9.93
CA ALA A 181 20.83 8.32 10.00
C ALA A 181 21.77 8.80 8.89
N GLU A 182 22.89 8.11 8.66
CA GLU A 182 23.80 8.40 7.54
C GLU A 182 23.08 8.30 6.18
N GLY A 183 22.27 7.26 5.98
CA GLY A 183 21.46 7.08 4.79
C GLY A 183 20.48 8.23 4.54
N VAL A 184 19.74 8.64 5.58
CA VAL A 184 18.81 9.78 5.52
C VAL A 184 19.57 11.06 5.19
N ILE A 185 20.66 11.38 5.90
CA ILE A 185 21.44 12.60 5.65
C ILE A 185 22.02 12.62 4.24
N ALA A 186 22.50 11.47 3.74
CA ALA A 186 22.99 11.37 2.37
C ALA A 186 21.88 11.59 1.34
N ALA A 187 20.70 11.00 1.55
CA ALA A 187 19.54 11.19 0.68
C ALA A 187 19.06 12.65 0.68
N VAL A 188 19.01 13.32 1.84
CA VAL A 188 18.63 14.73 1.95
C VAL A 188 19.58 15.63 1.17
N LYS A 189 20.90 15.37 1.22
CA LYS A 189 21.91 16.11 0.45
C LYS A 189 21.77 15.90 -1.05
N GLU A 190 21.43 14.69 -1.46
CA GLU A 190 21.28 14.31 -2.86
C GLU A 190 20.00 14.89 -3.48
N VAL A 191 18.87 14.80 -2.76
CA VAL A 191 17.57 15.30 -3.22
C VAL A 191 17.44 16.82 -3.07
N GLY A 192 18.08 17.41 -2.06
CA GLY A 192 18.01 18.85 -1.81
C GLY A 192 16.66 19.30 -1.25
N LEU A 193 16.26 18.74 -0.10
CA LEU A 193 14.97 19.05 0.53
C LEU A 193 14.83 20.54 0.88
N LYS A 194 13.69 21.12 0.50
CA LYS A 194 13.30 22.51 0.82
C LYS A 194 12.30 22.61 1.98
N VAL A 195 11.70 21.49 2.34
CA VAL A 195 10.69 21.37 3.41
C VAL A 195 11.34 20.89 4.70
N PRO A 196 10.82 21.26 5.88
CA PRO A 196 11.28 20.72 7.16
C PRO A 196 11.22 19.19 7.20
N LEU A 197 12.27 18.59 7.75
CA LEU A 197 12.37 17.16 7.98
C LEU A 197 12.48 16.89 9.47
N VAL A 198 11.57 16.07 10.00
CA VAL A 198 11.66 15.52 11.35
C VAL A 198 12.00 14.04 11.25
N VAL A 199 12.99 13.58 12.00
CA VAL A 199 13.44 12.19 12.01
C VAL A 199 13.36 11.65 13.43
N ARG A 200 12.56 10.60 13.58
CA ARG A 200 12.47 9.79 14.79
C ARG A 200 13.12 8.44 14.52
N LEU A 201 14.13 8.10 15.33
CA LEU A 201 14.83 6.81 15.29
C LEU A 201 14.63 6.11 16.63
N GLU A 202 14.52 4.77 16.59
CA GLU A 202 14.57 3.91 17.77
C GLU A 202 15.40 2.68 17.54
N GLY A 203 15.94 2.11 18.62
CA GLY A 203 16.64 0.83 18.59
C GLY A 203 18.14 0.97 18.78
N THR A 204 18.91 0.10 18.13
CA THR A 204 20.36 0.01 18.35
C THR A 204 21.06 1.29 17.90
N ASN A 205 21.92 1.84 18.76
CA ASN A 205 22.68 3.08 18.51
C ASN A 205 21.82 4.33 18.26
N VAL A 206 20.61 4.41 18.82
CA VAL A 206 19.71 5.55 18.65
C VAL A 206 20.36 6.89 19.00
N GLU A 207 21.10 6.97 20.11
CA GLU A 207 21.78 8.21 20.53
C GLU A 207 22.84 8.65 19.51
N LEU A 208 23.59 7.71 18.94
CA LEU A 208 24.56 8.01 17.89
C LEU A 208 23.86 8.48 16.61
N GLY A 209 22.75 7.85 16.23
CA GLY A 209 21.93 8.28 15.09
C GLY A 209 21.37 9.71 15.26
N LYS A 210 20.84 10.02 16.45
CA LYS A 210 20.39 11.39 16.80
C LYS A 210 21.54 12.39 16.74
N ASP A 211 22.72 12.01 17.22
CA ASP A 211 23.91 12.84 17.15
C ASP A 211 24.36 13.12 15.70
N ILE A 212 24.31 12.11 14.82
CA ILE A 212 24.62 12.27 13.39
C ILE A 212 23.66 13.26 12.74
N ILE A 213 22.36 13.16 13.05
CA ILE A 213 21.34 14.09 12.55
C ILE A 213 21.62 15.52 13.03
N ARG A 214 21.84 15.71 14.34
CA ARG A 214 22.09 17.03 14.95
C ARG A 214 23.37 17.69 14.41
N LYS A 215 24.40 16.91 14.12
CA LYS A 215 25.70 17.39 13.60
C LYS A 215 25.74 17.54 12.08
N SER A 216 24.67 17.17 11.36
CA SER A 216 24.65 17.14 9.89
C SER A 216 24.77 18.51 9.22
N GLY A 217 24.43 19.59 9.94
CA GLY A 217 24.35 20.96 9.39
C GLY A 217 23.17 21.17 8.44
N LEU A 218 22.26 20.19 8.34
CA LEU A 218 21.06 20.26 7.53
C LEU A 218 19.85 20.68 8.39
N ASN A 219 18.79 21.15 7.74
CA ASN A 219 17.52 21.48 8.39
C ASN A 219 16.73 20.21 8.75
N VAL A 220 17.30 19.42 9.66
CA VAL A 220 16.74 18.13 10.10
C VAL A 220 16.60 18.14 11.62
N ILE A 221 15.41 17.85 12.10
CA ILE A 221 15.06 17.88 13.51
C ILE A 221 14.97 16.44 14.03
N ALA A 222 15.78 16.10 15.04
CA ALA A 222 15.66 14.81 15.72
C ALA A 222 14.47 14.83 16.69
N ALA A 223 13.67 13.76 16.67
CA ALA A 223 12.57 13.51 17.60
C ALA A 223 12.89 12.35 18.54
N ASP A 224 12.36 12.42 19.76
CA ASP A 224 12.64 11.46 20.82
C ASP A 224 11.66 10.29 20.83
N ASP A 225 10.39 10.56 20.57
CA ASP A 225 9.34 9.56 20.43
C ASP A 225 8.34 9.94 19.33
N LEU A 226 7.35 9.09 19.09
CA LEU A 226 6.38 9.28 18.03
C LEU A 226 5.51 10.54 18.25
N LYS A 227 5.17 10.85 19.50
CA LYS A 227 4.40 12.04 19.85
C LYS A 227 5.22 13.30 19.60
N ASP A 228 6.45 13.34 20.08
CA ASP A 228 7.37 14.46 19.89
C ASP A 228 7.66 14.68 18.39
N GLY A 229 7.81 13.60 17.62
CA GLY A 229 7.96 13.67 16.17
C GLY A 229 6.77 14.34 15.47
N ALA A 230 5.55 13.94 15.83
CA ALA A 230 4.32 14.52 15.31
C ALA A 230 4.17 16.01 15.69
N GLU A 231 4.36 16.36 16.98
CA GLU A 231 4.29 17.76 17.44
C GLU A 231 5.31 18.65 16.72
N LYS A 232 6.55 18.18 16.57
CA LYS A 232 7.62 18.91 15.89
C LYS A 232 7.31 19.13 14.41
N ILE A 233 6.84 18.11 13.69
CA ILE A 233 6.60 18.26 12.24
C ILE A 233 5.40 19.17 11.96
N VAL A 234 4.32 19.02 12.73
CA VAL A 234 3.13 19.87 12.62
C VAL A 234 3.49 21.33 12.90
N LYS A 235 4.29 21.57 13.96
CA LYS A 235 4.78 22.91 14.27
C LYS A 235 5.64 23.47 13.13
N ALA A 236 6.57 22.68 12.62
CA ALA A 236 7.47 23.10 11.55
C ALA A 236 6.75 23.46 10.23
N VAL A 237 5.62 22.79 9.94
CA VAL A 237 4.79 23.08 8.76
C VAL A 237 3.91 24.32 8.96
N ARG A 238 3.42 24.56 10.18
CA ARG A 238 2.49 25.68 10.47
C ARG A 238 3.18 27.02 10.71
N GLY A 239 4.45 27.03 11.11
CA GLY A 239 5.20 28.24 11.49
C GLY A 239 5.12 28.51 12.99
#